data_AF-A0A3A0ALE5-F1
#
_entry.id   AF-A0A3A0ALE5-F1
#
_cell.length_a   1.000
_cell.length_b   1.000
_cell.length_c   1.000
_cell.angle_alpha   90.00
_cell.angle_beta   90.00
_cell.angle_gamma   90.00
#
_symmetry.space_group_name_H-M   'P 1'
#
loop_
_entity.id
_entity.type
_entity.pdbx_description
1 polymer ?
#
loop_
_entity_poly.entity_id
_entity_poly.type
_entity_poly.pdbx_seq_one_letter_code
_entity_poly.pdbx_strand_id
1 'polypeptide(L)'
;MGRWSRLRMRVFGGQRNFQTNATLTLMALPGLLMLLVFAYLPMVGLVIAFKDYRFADGILGSAWVGFDNFRFLFGTDNAWRITRNTLVMNSLFISTGTVAALAIAL
;
A
#
# COMPACT_ATOMS: atom_id res chain seq x y z
N MET A 1 33.56 41.50 7.02
CA MET A 1 32.22 40.86 6.96
C MET A 1 31.77 40.80 5.50
N GLY A 2 31.26 39.73 4.88
CA GLY A 2 31.04 38.34 5.27
C GLY A 2 30.75 37.55 3.98
N ARG A 3 31.51 36.48 3.75
CA ARG A 3 31.44 35.58 2.58
C ARG A 3 30.20 34.70 2.65
N TRP A 4 29.11 35.05 1.95
CA TRP A 4 27.89 34.23 1.87
C TRP A 4 27.39 34.01 0.43
N SER A 5 28.28 33.80 -0.54
CA SER A 5 27.92 33.64 -1.96
C SER A 5 28.09 32.21 -2.52
N ARG A 6 28.04 31.16 -1.69
CA ARG A 6 28.15 29.77 -2.17
C ARG A 6 27.19 28.79 -1.48
N LEU A 7 25.91 28.91 -1.81
CA LEU A 7 24.93 27.84 -1.64
C LEU A 7 24.32 27.52 -3.02
N ARG A 8 25.10 26.88 -3.90
CA ARG A 8 24.52 26.14 -5.02
C ARG A 8 24.19 24.75 -4.52
N MET A 9 22.94 24.55 -4.12
CA MET A 9 22.33 23.24 -4.00
C MET A 9 22.49 22.50 -5.33
N ARG A 10 23.42 21.55 -5.38
CA ARG A 10 23.46 20.52 -6.43
C ARG A 10 22.49 19.41 -6.02
N VAL A 11 21.20 19.70 -6.14
CA VAL A 11 20.17 18.66 -6.20
C VAL A 11 20.05 18.28 -7.67
N PHE A 12 20.01 16.98 -7.96
CA PHE A 12 19.99 16.34 -9.28
C PHE A 12 21.34 16.10 -9.97
N GLY A 13 22.08 15.12 -9.43
CA GLY A 13 23.01 14.31 -10.21
C GLY A 13 22.28 13.13 -10.84
N GLY A 14 21.54 13.39 -11.92
CA GLY A 14 20.90 12.35 -12.72
C GLY A 14 21.90 11.70 -13.68
N GLN A 15 21.83 10.37 -13.70
CA GLN A 15 22.39 9.42 -14.67
C GLN A 15 23.84 8.93 -14.50
N ARG A 16 23.88 7.59 -14.31
CA ARG A 16 24.92 6.62 -14.72
C ARG A 16 26.11 6.47 -13.77
N ASN A 17 25.99 5.47 -12.91
CA ASN A 17 26.89 4.31 -12.82
C ASN A 17 26.22 3.23 -11.94
N PHE A 18 25.53 2.25 -12.52
CA PHE A 18 24.97 1.11 -11.77
C PHE A 18 26.05 0.35 -10.97
N GLN A 19 27.29 0.38 -11.44
CA GLN A 19 28.43 -0.24 -10.77
C GLN A 19 28.96 0.57 -9.58
N THR A 20 28.85 1.91 -9.59
CA THR A 20 29.31 2.75 -8.46
C THR A 20 28.28 2.79 -7.32
N ASN A 21 26.99 2.61 -7.64
CA ASN A 21 25.91 2.52 -6.65
C ASN A 21 25.52 1.07 -6.31
N ALA A 22 26.29 0.08 -6.79
CA ALA A 22 26.02 -1.34 -6.56
C ALA A 22 25.98 -1.65 -5.06
N THR A 23 26.91 -1.11 -4.27
CA THR A 23 26.95 -1.28 -2.81
C THR A 23 25.70 -0.71 -2.13
N LEU A 24 25.25 0.48 -2.52
CA LEU A 24 24.02 1.09 -1.97
C LEU A 24 22.77 0.28 -2.36
N THR A 25 22.73 -0.25 -3.59
CA THR A 25 21.63 -1.09 -4.07
C THR A 25 21.60 -2.43 -3.33
N LEU A 26 22.77 -3.01 -3.06
CA LEU A 26 22.90 -4.29 -2.36
C LEU A 26 22.53 -4.17 -0.87
N MET A 27 22.77 -3.01 -0.26
CA MET A 27 22.27 -2.69 1.09
C MET A 27 20.75 -2.53 1.14
N ALA A 28 20.12 -2.01 0.09
CA ALA A 28 18.66 -1.91 -0.02
C ALA A 28 17.98 -3.24 -0.37
N LEU A 29 18.72 -4.17 -0.98
CA LEU A 29 18.23 -5.47 -1.44
C LEU A 29 17.51 -6.31 -0.36
N PRO A 30 18.01 -6.48 0.88
CA PRO A 30 17.27 -7.22 1.91
C PRO A 30 15.92 -6.58 2.26
N GLY A 31 15.85 -5.24 2.33
CA GLY A 31 14.58 -4.54 2.55
C GLY A 31 13.61 -4.70 1.38
N LEU A 32 14.12 -4.62 0.15
CA LEU A 32 13.33 -4.85 -1.06
C LEU A 32 12.79 -6.28 -1.12
N LEU A 33 13.63 -7.28 -0.83
CA LEU A 33 13.24 -8.69 -0.81
C LEU A 33 12.15 -8.94 0.24
N MET A 34 12.31 -8.37 1.44
CA MET A 34 11.30 -8.48 2.49
C MET A 34 9.96 -7.88 2.04
N LEU A 35 9.98 -6.71 1.40
CA LEU A 35 8.79 -6.09 0.83
C LEU A 35 8.17 -6.94 -0.28
N LEU A 36 8.98 -7.53 -1.16
CA LEU A 36 8.48 -8.39 -2.24
C LEU A 36 7.80 -9.65 -1.69
N VAL A 37 8.43 -10.32 -0.73
CA VAL A 37 7.94 -11.59 -0.18
C VAL A 37 6.73 -11.37 0.73
N PHE A 38 6.74 -10.36 1.59
CA PHE A 38 5.70 -10.19 2.60
C PHE A 38 4.59 -9.20 2.22
N ALA A 39 4.83 -8.27 1.30
CA ALA A 39 3.81 -7.30 0.89
C ALA A 39 3.28 -7.56 -0.53
N TYR A 40 4.13 -7.96 -1.49
CA TYR A 40 3.69 -8.17 -2.88
C TYR A 40 3.25 -9.61 -3.17
N LEU A 41 3.94 -10.61 -2.64
CA LEU A 41 3.56 -12.01 -2.84
C LEU A 41 2.11 -12.31 -2.39
N PRO A 42 1.63 -11.83 -1.22
CA PRO A 42 0.26 -12.07 -0.79
C PRO A 42 -0.79 -11.44 -1.71
N MET A 43 -0.44 -10.37 -2.45
CA MET A 43 -1.34 -9.71 -3.38
C MET A 43 -1.68 -10.58 -4.59
N VAL A 44 -0.89 -11.60 -4.90
CA VAL A 44 -1.25 -12.61 -5.91
C VAL A 44 -2.55 -13.34 -5.52
N GLY A 45 -2.83 -13.46 -4.21
CA GLY A 45 -4.06 -14.02 -3.67
C GLY A 45 -5.33 -13.21 -3.98
N LEU A 46 -5.21 -11.96 -4.45
CA LEU A 46 -6.36 -11.15 -4.88
C LEU A 46 -7.15 -11.81 -6.02
N VAL A 47 -6.51 -12.72 -6.78
CA VAL A 47 -7.17 -13.54 -7.81
C VAL A 47 -8.35 -14.36 -7.27
N ILE A 48 -8.35 -14.68 -5.97
CA ILE A 48 -9.42 -15.44 -5.29
C ILE A 48 -10.75 -14.69 -5.38
N ALA A 49 -10.75 -13.36 -5.41
CA ALA A 49 -11.96 -12.57 -5.55
C ALA A 49 -12.69 -12.84 -6.89
N PHE A 50 -11.99 -13.33 -7.91
CA PHE A 50 -12.54 -13.67 -9.23
C PHE A 50 -12.85 -15.16 -9.41
N LYS A 51 -12.65 -15.96 -8.36
CA LYS A 51 -12.87 -17.41 -8.37
C LYS A 51 -13.96 -17.81 -7.39
N ASP A 52 -14.67 -18.89 -7.69
CA ASP A 52 -15.52 -19.58 -6.73
C ASP A 52 -14.64 -20.49 -5.86
N TYR A 53 -14.04 -19.88 -4.84
CA TYR A 53 -12.98 -20.50 -4.06
C TYR A 53 -13.52 -21.58 -3.12
N ARG A 54 -13.12 -22.82 -3.37
CA ARG A 54 -13.41 -23.97 -2.51
C ARG A 54 -12.11 -24.46 -1.89
N PHE A 55 -12.08 -24.60 -0.56
CA PHE A 55 -10.88 -25.05 0.17
C PHE A 55 -10.36 -26.41 -0.32
N ALA A 56 -11.25 -27.29 -0.79
CA ALA A 56 -10.90 -28.61 -1.32
C ALA A 56 -10.12 -28.54 -2.65
N ASP A 57 -10.42 -27.55 -3.50
CA ASP A 57 -9.88 -27.43 -4.86
C ASP A 57 -8.67 -26.49 -4.94
N GLY A 58 -8.37 -25.77 -3.85
CA GLY A 58 -7.28 -24.80 -3.74
C GLY A 58 -7.45 -23.58 -4.66
N ILE A 59 -6.45 -22.69 -4.66
CA ILE A 59 -6.50 -21.41 -5.41
C ILE A 59 -6.47 -21.67 -6.93
N LEU A 60 -5.70 -22.67 -7.37
CA LEU A 60 -5.51 -22.96 -8.79
C LEU A 60 -6.64 -23.82 -9.38
N GLY A 61 -7.25 -24.74 -8.61
CA GLY A 61 -8.33 -25.62 -9.08
C GLY A 61 -9.73 -25.02 -9.01
N SER A 62 -9.95 -23.98 -8.20
CA SER A 62 -11.24 -23.29 -8.10
C SER A 62 -11.66 -22.63 -9.43
N ALA A 63 -12.95 -22.72 -9.77
CA ALA A 63 -13.52 -22.22 -11.02
C ALA A 63 -13.46 -20.68 -11.12
N TRP A 64 -13.24 -20.15 -12.33
CA TRP A 64 -13.22 -18.71 -12.58
C TRP A 64 -14.63 -18.17 -12.79
N VAL A 65 -15.08 -17.25 -11.94
CA VAL A 65 -16.43 -16.66 -11.97
C VAL A 65 -16.43 -15.15 -12.24
N GLY A 66 -15.26 -14.56 -12.46
CA GLY A 66 -15.15 -13.14 -12.83
C GLY A 66 -15.72 -12.22 -11.75
N PHE A 67 -16.77 -11.46 -12.06
CA PHE A 67 -17.31 -10.41 -11.18
C PHE A 67 -18.49 -10.85 -10.31
N ASP A 68 -18.86 -12.13 -10.32
CA ASP A 68 -20.08 -12.57 -9.65
C ASP A 68 -20.02 -12.41 -8.12
N ASN A 69 -18.84 -12.65 -7.51
CA ASN A 69 -18.59 -12.37 -6.10
C ASN A 69 -18.81 -10.88 -5.75
N PHE A 70 -18.43 -9.97 -6.65
CA PHE A 70 -18.63 -8.53 -6.45
C PHE A 70 -20.11 -8.16 -6.59
N ARG A 71 -20.82 -8.70 -7.58
CA ARG A 71 -22.27 -8.49 -7.72
C ARG A 71 -23.03 -8.99 -6.50
N PHE A 72 -22.66 -10.16 -5.99
CA PHE A 72 -23.23 -10.69 -4.76
C PHE A 72 -22.97 -9.75 -3.57
N LEU A 73 -21.73 -9.30 -3.38
CA LEU A 73 -21.38 -8.38 -2.29
C LEU A 73 -22.18 -7.07 -2.39
N PHE A 74 -22.14 -6.39 -3.53
CA PHE A 74 -22.82 -5.10 -3.73
C PHE A 74 -24.34 -5.20 -3.89
N GLY A 75 -24.87 -6.38 -4.20
CA GLY A 75 -26.30 -6.65 -4.20
C GLY A 75 -26.90 -6.77 -2.80
N THR A 76 -26.06 -6.91 -1.76
CA THR A 76 -26.50 -6.95 -0.37
C THR A 76 -26.35 -5.58 0.31
N ASP A 77 -27.30 -5.25 1.19
CA ASP A 77 -27.24 -4.08 2.08
C ASP A 77 -25.96 -4.03 2.93
N ASN A 78 -25.34 -5.18 3.18
CA ASN A 78 -24.17 -5.32 4.04
C ASN A 78 -22.97 -4.57 3.49
N ALA A 79 -22.73 -4.60 2.18
CA ALA A 79 -21.59 -3.91 1.58
C ALA A 79 -21.65 -2.40 1.87
N TRP A 80 -22.79 -1.77 1.64
CA TRP A 80 -22.97 -0.33 1.89
C TRP A 80 -22.83 0.02 3.37
N ARG A 81 -23.42 -0.80 4.27
CA ARG A 81 -23.32 -0.60 5.72
C ARG A 81 -21.88 -0.68 6.20
N ILE A 82 -21.13 -1.69 5.77
CA ILE A 82 -19.73 -1.88 6.15
C ILE A 82 -18.89 -0.71 5.63
N THR A 83 -19.00 -0.36 4.35
CA THR A 83 -18.24 0.75 3.76
C THR A 83 -18.53 2.08 4.46
N ARG A 84 -19.81 2.40 4.72
CA ARG A 84 -20.18 3.63 5.43
C ARG A 84 -19.61 3.65 6.84
N ASN A 85 -19.74 2.55 7.59
CA ASN A 85 -19.22 2.48 8.96
C ASN A 85 -17.70 2.66 8.98
N THR A 86 -16.97 1.99 8.08
CA THR A 86 -15.51 2.16 7.97
C THR A 86 -15.13 3.59 7.62
N LEU A 87 -15.83 4.24 6.68
CA LEU A 87 -15.55 5.63 6.31
C LEU A 87 -15.81 6.59 7.47
N VAL A 88 -16.92 6.43 8.18
CA VAL A 88 -17.26 7.27 9.35
C VAL A 88 -16.22 7.08 10.44
N MET A 89 -15.85 5.84 10.76
CA MET A 89 -14.85 5.55 11.80
C MET A 89 -13.47 6.13 11.46
N ASN A 90 -12.99 5.95 10.23
CA ASN A 90 -11.71 6.54 9.80
C ASN A 90 -11.76 8.07 9.80
N SER A 91 -12.86 8.66 9.34
CA SER A 91 -13.01 10.11 9.32
C SER A 91 -13.02 10.69 10.74
N LEU A 92 -13.76 10.05 11.66
CA LEU A 92 -13.76 10.39 13.08
C LEU A 92 -12.36 10.24 13.69
N PHE A 93 -11.67 9.13 13.42
CA PHE A 93 -10.32 8.89 13.93
C PHE A 93 -9.33 9.96 13.50
N ILE A 94 -9.32 10.31 12.21
CA ILE A 94 -8.41 11.33 11.66
C ILE A 94 -8.75 12.71 12.23
N SER A 95 -10.03 13.11 12.21
CA SER A 95 -10.45 14.44 12.68
C SER A 95 -10.21 14.63 14.18
N THR A 96 -10.68 13.68 15.01
CA THR A 96 -10.49 13.75 16.46
C THR A 96 -9.02 13.62 16.85
N GLY A 97 -8.27 12.71 16.23
CA GLY A 97 -6.85 12.55 16.47
C GLY A 97 -6.05 13.81 16.12
N THR A 98 -6.34 14.42 14.98
CA THR A 98 -5.66 15.66 14.55
C THR A 98 -6.03 16.84 15.44
N VAL A 99 -7.31 17.02 15.77
CA VAL A 99 -7.77 18.10 16.66
C VAL A 99 -7.18 17.95 18.06
N ALA A 100 -7.18 16.74 18.62
CA ALA A 100 -6.60 16.47 19.93
C ALA A 100 -5.09 16.72 19.95
N ALA A 101 -4.36 16.28 18.91
CA ALA A 101 -2.92 16.54 18.79
C ALA A 101 -2.61 18.04 18.74
N LEU A 102 -3.39 18.82 17.97
CA LEU A 102 -3.24 20.29 17.91
C LEU A 102 -3.58 20.96 19.24
N ALA A 103 -4.62 20.50 19.94
CA ALA A 103 -5.03 21.04 21.22
C ALA A 103 -4.01 20.79 22.34
N ILE A 104 -3.29 19.66 22.31
CA ILE A 104 -2.22 19.35 23.27
C ILE A 104 -0.92 20.12 22.93
N ALA A 105 -0.69 20.39 21.65
CA ALA A 105 0.53 21.05 21.19
C ALA A 105 0.55 22.57 21.45
N LEU A 106 -0.61 23.21 21.55
CA LEU A 106 -0.78 24.63 21.90
C LEU A 106 -0.80 24.83 23.42
#